data_AF-A0A179I8I4-F1
#
_entry.id   AF-A0A179I8I4-F1
#
_cell.length_a   1.000
_cell.length_b   1.000
_cell.length_c   1.000
_cell.angle_alpha   90.00
_cell.angle_beta   90.00
_cell.angle_gamma   90.00
#
_symmetry.space_group_name_H-M   'P 1'
#
loop_
_entity.id
_entity.type
_entity.pdbx_description
1 polymer ?
#
loop_
_entity_poly.entity_id
_entity_poly.type
_entity_poly.pdbx_seq_one_letter_code
_entity_poly.pdbx_strand_id
1 'polypeptide(L)'
;MAAQPEGYSSKEETMRILQYLLGIFDPISLPIEVASRQAKVHFTAERDQPYFPIPFKETETTAALKAIEGTVAALLAETDGNENAKNAQVHVSLEKTTAFLFQAYLARVGGLGKLDKEVKALLKDTDLLQAQSNPYRRMSANLYKTKQPGEYYHIHGSLEASTTLKMIGLESHRPDLETHEKIVEVIEGAVEKFTVEELEAMNKEHRQAGVKAFKHTDFVNTPHGKTNLALPPWSVESLESSTPKTPLPRTQKNRLLSGIKVLELCRIIAGPVITRILGEYGADVLKVTSPHLSDVPFFQVDGNMGKHAADVDLKTPQGRMLFEELLEDVDVVVDGYRPGAFDKLGYGPKKLAELAAKRGKGIVYVNENCFGYEGEWADRAGWQQIADCPR
;
A
#
# COMPACT_ATOMS: atom_id res chain seq x y z
N MET A 1 -2.56 -8.08 -31.04
CA MET A 1 -2.25 -6.67 -30.74
C MET A 1 -3.47 -5.87 -31.12
N ALA A 2 -4.22 -5.33 -30.15
CA ALA A 2 -5.27 -4.39 -30.47
C ALA A 2 -4.61 -3.16 -31.13
N ALA A 3 -5.16 -2.69 -32.24
CA ALA A 3 -4.69 -1.45 -32.86
C ALA A 3 -4.77 -0.32 -31.83
N GLN A 4 -3.68 0.41 -31.64
CA GLN A 4 -3.68 1.58 -30.77
C GLN A 4 -4.70 2.58 -31.31
N PRO A 5 -5.51 3.24 -30.46
CA PRO A 5 -6.37 4.31 -30.92
C PRO A 5 -5.49 5.42 -31.51
N GLU A 6 -5.71 5.76 -32.78
CA GLU A 6 -5.10 6.93 -33.40
C GLU A 6 -5.33 8.16 -32.50
N GLY A 7 -4.25 8.83 -32.09
CA GLY A 7 -4.33 10.07 -31.30
C GLY A 7 -4.20 9.95 -29.77
N TYR A 8 -3.90 8.78 -29.19
CA TYR A 8 -3.60 8.72 -27.75
C TYR A 8 -2.22 9.31 -27.42
N SER A 9 -2.17 10.21 -26.43
CA SER A 9 -0.95 10.75 -25.80
C SER A 9 -0.95 10.41 -24.31
N SER A 10 0.10 9.73 -23.84
CA SER A 10 0.26 9.42 -22.41
C SER A 10 0.44 10.70 -21.59
N LYS A 11 1.09 11.74 -22.13
CA LYS A 11 1.21 13.04 -21.46
C LYS A 11 -0.13 13.75 -21.31
N GLU A 12 -0.93 13.81 -22.38
CA GLU A 12 -2.26 14.43 -22.33
C GLU A 12 -3.18 13.67 -21.39
N GLU A 13 -3.15 12.34 -21.42
CA GLU A 13 -3.93 11.52 -20.50
C GLU A 13 -3.48 11.70 -19.04
N THR A 14 -2.16 11.81 -18.80
CA THR A 14 -1.61 12.13 -17.47
C THR A 14 -2.15 13.46 -16.96
N MET A 15 -2.17 14.51 -17.81
CA MET A 15 -2.72 15.82 -17.43
C MET A 15 -4.23 15.75 -17.17
N ARG A 16 -4.98 14.98 -17.96
CA ARG A 16 -6.42 14.76 -17.74
C ARG A 16 -6.67 14.07 -16.39
N ILE A 17 -5.87 13.05 -16.04
CA ILE A 17 -5.96 12.36 -14.75
C ILE A 17 -5.59 13.31 -13.61
N LEU A 18 -4.53 14.11 -13.75
CA LEU A 18 -4.17 15.12 -12.76
C LEU A 18 -5.33 16.09 -12.50
N GLN A 19 -5.96 16.62 -13.56
CA GLN A 19 -7.12 17.52 -13.43
C GLN A 19 -8.29 16.86 -12.71
N TYR A 20 -8.57 15.59 -13.03
CA TYR A 20 -9.59 14.82 -12.33
C TYR A 20 -9.26 14.69 -10.84
N LEU A 21 -8.04 14.27 -10.50
CA LEU A 21 -7.60 14.13 -9.11
C LEU A 21 -7.70 15.45 -8.34
N LEU A 22 -7.26 16.56 -8.93
CA LEU A 22 -7.37 17.90 -8.31
C LEU A 22 -8.82 18.34 -8.07
N GLY A 23 -9.80 17.74 -8.76
CA GLY A 23 -11.22 18.09 -8.66
C GLY A 23 -12.06 17.22 -7.74
N ILE A 24 -11.52 16.10 -7.23
CA ILE A 24 -12.29 15.14 -6.40
C ILE A 24 -11.97 15.21 -4.90
N PHE A 25 -10.93 15.93 -4.49
CA PHE A 25 -10.58 16.11 -3.08
C PHE A 25 -11.23 17.37 -2.52
N ASP A 26 -11.62 17.29 -1.25
CA ASP A 26 -11.94 18.48 -0.47
C ASP A 26 -10.66 19.27 -0.11
N PRO A 27 -10.77 20.57 0.26
CA PRO A 27 -9.60 21.41 0.57
C PRO A 27 -8.79 21.00 1.80
N ILE A 28 -9.33 20.14 2.67
CA ILE A 28 -8.61 19.60 3.83
C ILE A 28 -7.74 18.42 3.37
N SER A 29 -8.32 17.51 2.59
CA SER A 29 -7.65 16.31 2.07
C SER A 29 -6.59 16.62 1.01
N LEU A 30 -6.80 17.68 0.22
CA LEU A 30 -5.78 18.21 -0.69
C LEU A 30 -5.84 19.75 -0.69
N PRO A 31 -4.80 20.45 -0.17
CA PRO A 31 -4.80 21.91 -0.10
C PRO A 31 -5.02 22.55 -1.47
N ILE A 32 -5.82 23.63 -1.52
CA ILE A 32 -6.16 24.32 -2.77
C ILE A 32 -4.93 24.92 -3.46
N GLU A 33 -3.86 25.17 -2.71
CA GLU A 33 -2.57 25.61 -3.20
C GLU A 33 -1.88 24.57 -4.09
N VAL A 34 -2.24 23.29 -3.98
CA VAL A 34 -1.78 22.24 -4.90
C VAL A 34 -2.42 22.47 -6.27
N ALA A 35 -3.75 22.65 -6.32
CA ALA A 35 -4.48 22.88 -7.56
C ALA A 35 -4.07 24.21 -8.23
N SER A 36 -3.83 25.26 -7.45
CA SER A 36 -3.40 26.57 -7.99
C SER A 36 -2.03 26.54 -8.68
N ARG A 37 -1.25 25.47 -8.46
CA ARG A 37 0.08 25.24 -9.06
C ARG A 37 0.09 24.31 -10.25
N GLN A 38 -1.07 23.86 -10.73
CA GLN A 38 -1.15 22.97 -11.89
C GLN A 38 -0.34 23.50 -13.09
N ALA A 39 -0.34 24.81 -13.34
CA ALA A 39 0.41 25.43 -14.44
C ALA A 39 1.95 25.33 -14.29
N LYS A 40 2.46 24.93 -13.12
CA LYS A 40 3.88 24.68 -12.84
C LYS A 40 4.27 23.21 -13.00
N VAL A 41 3.33 22.33 -13.35
CA VAL A 41 3.56 20.90 -13.55
C VAL A 41 3.82 20.63 -15.03
N HIS A 42 4.92 19.94 -15.32
CA HIS A 42 5.34 19.58 -16.67
C HIS A 42 5.60 18.08 -16.77
N PHE A 43 4.93 17.42 -17.72
CA PHE A 43 5.14 16.01 -18.01
C PHE A 43 6.07 15.84 -19.21
N THR A 44 7.08 14.98 -19.06
CA THR A 44 7.99 14.60 -20.14
C THR A 44 7.88 13.11 -20.43
N ALA A 45 7.90 12.77 -21.71
CA ALA A 45 7.99 11.39 -22.17
C ALA A 45 8.83 11.35 -23.46
N GLU A 46 9.79 10.43 -23.52
CA GLU A 46 10.51 10.08 -24.76
C GLU A 46 9.57 9.36 -25.72
N ARG A 47 8.76 8.45 -25.17
CA ARG A 47 7.70 7.76 -25.90
C ARG A 47 6.35 8.20 -25.35
N ASP A 48 5.64 9.02 -26.11
CA ASP A 48 4.31 9.50 -25.76
C ASP A 48 3.21 8.47 -26.12
N GLN A 49 3.36 7.25 -25.63
CA GLN A 49 2.48 6.10 -25.85
C GLN A 49 2.44 5.23 -24.58
N PRO A 50 1.40 4.38 -24.40
CA PRO A 50 1.29 3.53 -23.23
C PRO A 50 2.53 2.65 -23.01
N TYR A 51 3.10 2.72 -21.81
CA TYR A 51 4.21 1.87 -21.37
C TYR A 51 3.73 0.47 -20.95
N PHE A 52 2.59 0.41 -20.27
CA PHE A 52 1.91 -0.83 -19.93
C PHE A 52 0.70 -1.02 -20.86
N PRO A 53 0.68 -2.06 -21.71
CA PRO A 53 -0.44 -2.32 -22.61
C PRO A 53 -1.61 -2.99 -21.87
N ILE A 54 -2.03 -2.42 -20.75
CA ILE A 54 -3.13 -2.86 -19.88
C ILE A 54 -4.08 -1.68 -19.62
N PRO A 55 -5.37 -1.91 -19.32
CA PRO A 55 -6.36 -0.84 -19.24
C PRO A 55 -6.19 0.10 -18.04
N PHE A 56 -5.31 -0.19 -17.08
CA PHE A 56 -5.19 0.53 -15.81
C PHE A 56 -4.46 1.87 -15.89
N LYS A 57 -3.82 2.22 -17.02
CA LYS A 57 -3.11 3.50 -17.19
C LYS A 57 -2.13 3.77 -16.04
N GLU A 58 -1.39 2.74 -15.64
CA GLU A 58 -0.59 2.77 -14.40
C GLU A 58 0.48 3.87 -14.45
N THR A 59 1.12 4.05 -15.61
CA THR A 59 2.15 5.08 -15.78
C THR A 59 1.56 6.47 -15.68
N GLU A 60 0.47 6.73 -16.40
CA GLU A 60 -0.20 8.03 -16.44
C GLU A 60 -0.79 8.39 -15.08
N THR A 61 -1.45 7.44 -14.43
CA THR A 61 -2.03 7.63 -13.08
C THR A 61 -0.94 7.90 -12.05
N THR A 62 0.14 7.12 -12.06
CA THR A 62 1.25 7.30 -11.12
C THR A 62 1.99 8.61 -11.38
N ALA A 63 2.12 9.05 -12.64
CA ALA A 63 2.77 10.31 -12.98
C ALA A 63 1.93 11.50 -12.49
N ALA A 64 0.60 11.42 -12.60
CA ALA A 64 -0.30 12.42 -12.02
C ALA A 64 -0.19 12.46 -10.49
N LEU A 65 -0.13 11.31 -9.81
CA LEU A 65 0.10 11.24 -8.36
C LEU A 65 1.47 11.81 -7.97
N LYS A 66 2.52 11.55 -8.75
CA LYS A 66 3.85 12.14 -8.54
C LYS A 66 3.88 13.66 -8.74
N ALA A 67 3.04 14.20 -9.63
CA ALA A 67 2.87 15.64 -9.75
C ALA A 67 2.22 16.25 -8.51
N ILE A 68 1.20 15.58 -7.94
CA ILE A 68 0.61 15.97 -6.65
C ILE A 68 1.66 15.92 -5.54
N GLU A 69 2.39 14.82 -5.41
CA GLU A 69 3.46 14.64 -4.43
C GLU A 69 4.52 15.76 -4.55
N GLY A 70 5.03 16.01 -5.76
CA GLY A 70 6.03 17.06 -5.99
C GLY A 70 5.52 18.47 -5.70
N THR A 71 4.23 18.72 -5.94
CA THR A 71 3.60 20.01 -5.62
C THR A 71 3.43 20.20 -4.12
N VAL A 72 3.01 19.15 -3.40
CA VAL A 72 2.96 19.14 -1.93
C VAL A 72 4.36 19.34 -1.34
N ALA A 73 5.39 18.67 -1.89
CA ALA A 73 6.77 18.85 -1.48
C ALA A 73 7.26 20.30 -1.67
N ALA A 74 6.90 20.95 -2.79
CA ALA A 74 7.21 22.35 -3.03
C ALA A 74 6.52 23.29 -2.02
N LEU A 75 5.25 23.03 -1.69
CA LEU A 75 4.52 23.79 -0.67
C LEU A 75 5.14 23.64 0.72
N LEU A 76 5.52 22.43 1.10
CA LEU A 76 6.20 22.19 2.37
C LEU A 76 7.55 22.92 2.41
N ALA A 77 8.31 22.94 1.31
CA ALA A 77 9.59 23.65 1.25
C ALA A 77 9.45 25.16 1.45
N GLU A 78 8.31 25.76 1.08
CA GLU A 78 8.05 27.19 1.34
C GLU A 78 7.84 27.50 2.81
N THR A 79 7.27 26.55 3.56
CA THR A 79 7.08 26.73 5.01
C THR A 79 8.39 26.81 5.77
N ASP A 80 9.47 26.25 5.21
CA ASP A 80 10.83 26.38 5.77
C ASP A 80 11.46 27.76 5.49
N GLY A 81 10.77 28.65 4.77
CA GLY A 81 11.26 29.98 4.40
C GLY A 81 12.12 29.98 3.14
N ASN A 82 12.13 28.88 2.38
CA ASN A 82 12.82 28.80 1.09
C ASN A 82 12.03 29.57 0.02
N GLU A 83 12.40 30.82 -0.24
CA GLU A 83 11.71 31.65 -1.24
C GLU A 83 11.78 31.10 -2.66
N ASN A 84 12.81 30.30 -2.99
CA ASN A 84 12.91 29.64 -4.30
C ASN A 84 11.79 28.61 -4.50
N ALA A 85 11.27 28.03 -3.42
CA ALA A 85 10.19 27.05 -3.51
C ALA A 85 8.87 27.66 -4.03
N LYS A 86 8.64 28.97 -3.81
CA LYS A 86 7.49 29.71 -4.38
C LYS A 86 7.42 29.61 -5.91
N ASN A 87 8.57 29.56 -6.56
CA ASN A 87 8.67 29.51 -8.02
C ASN A 87 9.05 28.12 -8.56
N ALA A 88 9.09 27.10 -7.70
CA ALA A 88 9.48 25.76 -8.09
C ALA A 88 8.56 25.21 -9.20
N GLN A 89 9.18 24.64 -10.22
CA GLN A 89 8.51 23.88 -11.28
C GLN A 89 8.58 22.39 -10.93
N VAL A 90 7.50 21.66 -11.19
CA VAL A 90 7.42 20.21 -10.94
C VAL A 90 7.53 19.50 -12.28
N HIS A 91 8.65 18.81 -12.50
CA HIS A 91 8.90 18.04 -13.72
C HIS A 91 8.75 16.55 -13.43
N VAL A 92 7.82 15.88 -14.10
CA VAL A 92 7.57 14.44 -13.93
C VAL A 92 7.86 13.72 -15.24
N SER A 93 8.84 12.80 -15.21
CA SER A 93 9.13 11.90 -16.34
C SER A 93 8.27 10.65 -16.23
N LEU A 94 7.60 10.30 -17.32
CA LEU A 94 6.80 9.08 -17.41
C LEU A 94 7.71 7.84 -17.29
N GLU A 95 8.90 7.84 -17.88
CA GLU A 95 9.85 6.73 -17.82
C GLU A 95 10.32 6.46 -16.39
N LYS A 96 10.67 7.52 -15.64
CA LYS A 96 11.07 7.40 -14.23
C LYS A 96 9.91 6.93 -13.37
N THR A 97 8.69 7.37 -13.69
CA THR A 97 7.46 6.92 -13.02
C THR A 97 7.20 5.44 -13.29
N THR A 98 7.34 4.99 -14.55
CA THR A 98 7.27 3.58 -14.91
C THR A 98 8.33 2.78 -14.16
N ALA A 99 9.58 3.25 -14.12
CA ALA A 99 10.66 2.59 -13.37
C ALA A 99 10.36 2.50 -11.86
N PHE A 100 9.73 3.53 -11.28
CA PHE A 100 9.26 3.50 -9.88
C PHE A 100 8.24 2.38 -9.64
N LEU A 101 7.29 2.15 -10.56
CA LEU A 101 6.35 1.02 -10.46
C LEU A 101 7.05 -0.35 -10.50
N PHE A 102 8.22 -0.42 -11.16
CA PHE A 102 9.06 -1.62 -11.18
C PHE A 102 10.13 -1.67 -10.09
N GLN A 103 10.11 -0.74 -9.11
CA GLN A 103 11.21 -0.61 -8.15
C GLN A 103 11.49 -1.90 -7.39
N ALA A 104 10.48 -2.70 -7.08
CA ALA A 104 10.65 -4.01 -6.42
C ALA A 104 11.54 -4.98 -7.22
N TYR A 105 11.72 -4.78 -8.53
CA TYR A 105 12.59 -5.58 -9.38
C TYR A 105 13.93 -4.89 -9.69
N LEU A 106 14.04 -3.59 -9.44
CA LEU A 106 15.27 -2.80 -9.65
C LEU A 106 16.11 -2.68 -8.37
N ALA A 107 15.45 -2.71 -7.21
CA ALA A 107 16.05 -2.63 -5.89
C ALA A 107 17.02 -3.79 -5.63
N ARG A 108 18.11 -3.46 -4.93
CA ARG A 108 19.16 -4.41 -4.57
C ARG A 108 19.66 -4.18 -3.15
N VAL A 109 20.03 -5.26 -2.48
CA VAL A 109 20.75 -5.26 -1.19
C VAL A 109 22.04 -6.03 -1.39
N GLY A 110 23.20 -5.42 -1.09
CA GLY A 110 24.49 -6.04 -1.38
C GLY A 110 24.74 -6.33 -2.88
N GLY A 111 24.05 -5.61 -3.79
CA GLY A 111 24.09 -5.87 -5.23
C GLY A 111 23.12 -6.97 -5.71
N LEU A 112 22.43 -7.65 -4.79
CA LEU A 112 21.53 -8.77 -5.08
C LEU A 112 20.06 -8.29 -5.14
N GLY A 113 19.32 -8.71 -6.16
CA GLY A 113 17.90 -8.41 -6.31
C GLY A 113 17.01 -9.38 -5.54
N LYS A 114 15.71 -9.07 -5.42
CA LYS A 114 14.75 -9.87 -4.62
C LYS A 114 14.58 -11.34 -5.05
N LEU A 115 14.89 -11.66 -6.30
CA LEU A 115 14.80 -13.02 -6.85
C LEU A 115 16.11 -13.80 -6.73
N ASP A 116 17.19 -13.14 -6.31
CA ASP A 116 18.47 -13.80 -6.09
C ASP A 116 18.37 -14.74 -4.88
N LYS A 117 18.92 -15.95 -4.98
CA LYS A 117 18.85 -16.93 -3.89
C LYS A 117 19.71 -16.50 -2.71
N GLU A 118 20.81 -15.80 -2.97
CA GLU A 118 21.77 -15.36 -1.96
C GLU A 118 21.28 -14.15 -1.17
N VAL A 119 20.31 -13.37 -1.72
CA VAL A 119 19.76 -12.19 -1.03
C VAL A 119 19.16 -12.56 0.32
N LYS A 120 18.64 -13.78 0.46
CA LYS A 120 18.05 -14.26 1.72
C LYS A 120 19.03 -14.21 2.89
N ALA A 121 20.33 -14.38 2.65
CA ALA A 121 21.34 -14.30 3.70
C ALA A 121 21.53 -12.86 4.23
N LEU A 122 21.08 -11.85 3.49
CA LEU A 122 21.14 -10.44 3.85
C LEU A 122 19.84 -9.92 4.46
N LEU A 123 18.80 -10.76 4.52
CA LEU A 123 17.47 -10.40 4.99
C LEU A 123 17.13 -11.19 6.24
N LYS A 124 16.34 -10.59 7.12
CA LYS A 124 15.71 -11.33 8.20
C LYS A 124 14.70 -12.31 7.60
N ASP A 125 14.74 -13.57 8.01
CA ASP A 125 13.66 -14.49 7.63
C ASP A 125 12.36 -14.11 8.33
N THR A 126 11.36 -13.75 7.54
CA THR A 126 10.03 -13.38 8.00
C THR A 126 8.96 -14.34 7.53
N ASP A 127 9.28 -15.37 6.73
CA ASP A 127 8.27 -16.32 6.23
C ASP A 127 7.98 -17.42 7.27
N LEU A 128 7.53 -17.01 8.45
CA LEU A 128 7.35 -17.88 9.62
C LEU A 128 6.37 -19.03 9.37
N LEU A 129 5.42 -18.82 8.45
CA LEU A 129 4.40 -19.81 8.07
C LEU A 129 4.73 -20.51 6.73
N GLN A 130 5.95 -20.31 6.22
CA GLN A 130 6.46 -20.93 5.00
C GLN A 130 5.52 -20.76 3.79
N ALA A 131 4.77 -19.67 3.72
CA ALA A 131 3.80 -19.42 2.64
C ALA A 131 4.52 -19.17 1.30
N GLN A 132 5.77 -18.72 1.35
CA GLN A 132 6.61 -18.44 0.18
C GLN A 132 7.58 -19.59 -0.14
N SER A 133 7.47 -20.74 0.54
CA SER A 133 8.46 -21.81 0.45
C SER A 133 8.52 -22.52 -0.90
N ASN A 134 7.41 -22.61 -1.64
CA ASN A 134 7.37 -23.19 -2.97
C ASN A 134 6.23 -22.60 -3.84
N PRO A 135 6.23 -22.85 -5.17
CA PRO A 135 5.19 -22.35 -6.07
C PRO A 135 3.78 -22.80 -5.70
N TYR A 136 3.57 -24.05 -5.27
CA TYR A 136 2.26 -24.56 -4.86
C TYR A 136 1.63 -23.72 -3.75
N ARG A 137 2.39 -23.42 -2.70
CA ARG A 137 1.91 -22.60 -1.57
C ARG A 137 1.70 -21.15 -1.97
N ARG A 138 2.58 -20.58 -2.81
CA ARG A 138 2.40 -19.22 -3.35
C ARG A 138 1.13 -19.10 -4.20
N MET A 139 0.79 -20.15 -4.95
CA MET A 139 -0.39 -20.21 -5.81
C MET A 139 -1.71 -20.46 -5.06
N SER A 140 -1.67 -20.61 -3.72
CA SER A 140 -2.86 -20.42 -2.89
C SER A 140 -3.33 -18.96 -2.84
N ALA A 141 -2.59 -18.03 -3.46
CA ALA A 141 -3.00 -16.66 -3.74
C ALA A 141 -3.08 -16.43 -5.25
N ASN A 142 -4.22 -16.77 -5.85
CA ASN A 142 -4.45 -16.66 -7.29
C ASN A 142 -5.95 -16.71 -7.63
N LEU A 143 -6.28 -16.36 -8.87
CA LEU A 143 -7.63 -16.41 -9.43
C LEU A 143 -7.91 -17.79 -10.07
N TYR A 144 -9.00 -18.43 -9.67
CA TYR A 144 -9.43 -19.73 -10.19
C TYR A 144 -10.91 -19.72 -10.54
N LYS A 145 -11.31 -20.60 -11.46
CA LYS A 145 -12.73 -20.85 -11.74
C LYS A 145 -13.43 -21.41 -10.51
N THR A 146 -14.70 -21.05 -10.37
CA THR A 146 -15.59 -21.60 -9.35
C THR A 146 -16.51 -22.65 -9.98
N LYS A 147 -17.37 -23.25 -9.15
CA LYS A 147 -18.42 -24.18 -9.58
C LYS A 147 -19.35 -23.60 -10.65
N GLN A 148 -19.54 -22.28 -10.67
CA GLN A 148 -20.41 -21.63 -11.63
C GLN A 148 -19.62 -21.22 -12.88
N PRO A 149 -20.05 -21.65 -14.09
CA PRO A 149 -19.36 -21.28 -15.33
C PRO A 149 -19.24 -19.77 -15.52
N GLY A 150 -18.03 -19.30 -15.80
CA GLY A 150 -17.74 -17.89 -16.05
C GLY A 150 -17.54 -17.06 -14.78
N GLU A 151 -17.65 -17.65 -13.59
CA GLU A 151 -17.31 -17.01 -12.33
C GLU A 151 -15.92 -17.44 -11.85
N TYR A 152 -15.14 -16.45 -11.41
CA TYR A 152 -13.80 -16.65 -10.89
C TYR A 152 -13.69 -16.06 -9.48
N TYR A 153 -12.88 -16.71 -8.66
CA TYR A 153 -12.64 -16.32 -7.29
C TYR A 153 -11.15 -16.30 -6.99
N HIS A 154 -10.68 -15.21 -6.40
CA HIS A 154 -9.31 -15.08 -5.95
C HIS A 154 -9.24 -15.57 -4.50
N ILE A 155 -8.78 -16.80 -4.29
CA ILE A 155 -8.40 -17.27 -2.95
C ILE A 155 -7.06 -16.62 -2.57
N HIS A 156 -6.81 -16.36 -1.28
CA HIS A 156 -5.58 -15.64 -0.90
C HIS A 156 -4.91 -16.15 0.37
N GLY A 157 -3.95 -17.06 0.18
CA GLY A 157 -3.10 -17.62 1.24
C GLY A 157 -1.72 -16.99 1.39
N SER A 158 -1.46 -15.80 0.85
CA SER A 158 -0.10 -15.22 0.70
C SER A 158 0.77 -15.22 1.97
N LEU A 159 0.18 -15.04 3.16
CA LEU A 159 0.88 -15.11 4.44
C LEU A 159 0.49 -16.33 5.30
N GLU A 160 -0.55 -17.06 4.91
CA GLU A 160 -1.03 -18.27 5.58
C GLU A 160 -1.64 -19.26 4.57
N ALA A 161 -0.78 -19.82 3.72
CA ALA A 161 -1.19 -20.74 2.66
C ALA A 161 -1.82 -22.03 3.20
N SER A 162 -1.47 -22.46 4.41
CA SER A 162 -1.93 -23.73 4.97
C SER A 162 -3.43 -23.71 5.24
N THR A 163 -3.92 -22.64 5.85
CA THR A 163 -5.35 -22.46 6.11
C THR A 163 -6.13 -22.36 4.80
N THR A 164 -5.67 -21.55 3.84
CA THR A 164 -6.37 -21.41 2.54
C THR A 164 -6.44 -22.71 1.75
N LEU A 165 -5.35 -23.50 1.72
CA LEU A 165 -5.34 -24.79 1.04
C LEU A 165 -6.24 -25.82 1.75
N LYS A 166 -6.18 -25.91 3.08
CA LYS A 166 -7.05 -26.80 3.86
C LYS A 166 -8.52 -26.44 3.73
N MET A 167 -8.83 -25.14 3.68
CA MET A 167 -10.19 -24.62 3.47
C MET A 167 -10.83 -25.25 2.23
N ILE A 168 -10.10 -25.32 1.11
CA ILE A 168 -10.60 -25.93 -0.13
C ILE A 168 -10.35 -27.45 -0.22
N GLY A 169 -9.98 -28.10 0.88
CA GLY A 169 -9.80 -29.55 0.97
C GLY A 169 -8.47 -30.09 0.44
N LEU A 170 -7.44 -29.24 0.33
CA LEU A 170 -6.10 -29.65 -0.10
C LEU A 170 -5.10 -29.77 1.06
N GLU A 171 -4.10 -30.62 0.87
CA GLU A 171 -2.96 -30.70 1.77
C GLU A 171 -2.13 -29.42 1.73
N SER A 172 -1.63 -28.97 2.87
CA SER A 172 -0.87 -27.71 2.92
C SER A 172 0.50 -27.78 2.24
N HIS A 173 1.04 -28.98 2.02
CA HIS A 173 2.35 -29.19 1.41
C HIS A 173 2.28 -30.32 0.39
N ARG A 174 2.58 -30.00 -0.87
CA ARG A 174 2.61 -30.94 -2.00
C ARG A 174 3.90 -30.76 -2.79
N PRO A 175 5.04 -31.25 -2.28
CA PRO A 175 6.32 -31.10 -2.96
C PRO A 175 6.39 -31.84 -4.30
N ASP A 176 5.47 -32.77 -4.55
CA ASP A 176 5.29 -33.48 -5.81
C ASP A 176 4.74 -32.59 -6.95
N LEU A 177 4.14 -31.44 -6.63
CA LEU A 177 3.62 -30.49 -7.61
C LEU A 177 4.70 -29.49 -8.02
N GLU A 178 5.47 -29.86 -9.04
CA GLU A 178 6.66 -29.12 -9.49
C GLU A 178 6.39 -28.13 -10.63
N THR A 179 5.29 -28.29 -11.39
CA THR A 179 5.00 -27.44 -12.55
C THR A 179 3.77 -26.59 -12.33
N HIS A 180 3.74 -25.42 -12.97
CA HIS A 180 2.65 -24.46 -12.86
C HIS A 180 1.31 -25.10 -13.26
N GLU A 181 1.27 -25.83 -14.37
CA GLU A 181 0.06 -26.44 -14.92
C GLU A 181 -0.56 -27.45 -13.94
N LYS A 182 0.26 -28.32 -13.34
CA LYS A 182 -0.20 -29.31 -12.35
C LYS A 182 -0.70 -28.63 -11.08
N ILE A 183 -0.04 -27.55 -10.65
CA ILE A 183 -0.48 -26.77 -9.50
C ILE A 183 -1.84 -26.12 -9.79
N VAL A 184 -2.01 -25.48 -10.95
CA VAL A 184 -3.30 -24.89 -11.36
C VAL A 184 -4.38 -25.97 -11.40
N GLU A 185 -4.13 -27.10 -12.05
CA GLU A 185 -5.11 -28.19 -12.18
C GLU A 185 -5.61 -28.66 -10.80
N VAL A 186 -4.69 -28.87 -9.85
CA VAL A 186 -5.04 -29.31 -8.49
C VAL A 186 -5.80 -28.25 -7.71
N ILE A 187 -5.37 -26.98 -7.77
CA ILE A 187 -6.00 -25.90 -6.99
C ILE A 187 -7.33 -25.49 -7.63
N GLU A 188 -7.39 -25.26 -8.94
CA GLU A 188 -8.62 -24.95 -9.67
C GLU A 188 -9.64 -26.08 -9.48
N GLY A 189 -9.26 -27.34 -9.65
CA GLY A 189 -10.17 -28.48 -9.44
C GLY A 189 -10.70 -28.61 -8.01
N ALA A 190 -10.02 -28.00 -7.02
CA ALA A 190 -10.54 -27.89 -5.66
C ALA A 190 -11.50 -26.70 -5.51
N VAL A 191 -11.17 -25.53 -6.07
CA VAL A 191 -12.01 -24.32 -6.03
C VAL A 191 -13.31 -24.50 -6.83
N GLU A 192 -13.27 -25.20 -7.96
CA GLU A 192 -14.43 -25.50 -8.83
C GLU A 192 -15.52 -26.33 -8.15
N LYS A 193 -15.29 -26.83 -6.94
CA LYS A 193 -16.31 -27.54 -6.15
C LYS A 193 -17.26 -26.60 -5.40
N PHE A 194 -16.90 -25.32 -5.31
CA PHE A 194 -17.58 -24.33 -4.47
C PHE A 194 -18.14 -23.16 -5.29
N THR A 195 -19.29 -22.62 -4.88
CA THR A 195 -19.78 -21.33 -5.39
C THR A 195 -19.05 -20.17 -4.73
N VAL A 196 -19.21 -18.96 -5.27
CA VAL A 196 -18.68 -17.73 -4.66
C VAL A 196 -19.20 -17.55 -3.23
N GLU A 197 -20.48 -17.79 -2.99
CA GLU A 197 -21.11 -17.63 -1.67
C GLU A 197 -20.52 -18.59 -0.64
N GLU A 198 -20.25 -19.84 -1.05
CA GLU A 198 -19.60 -20.84 -0.20
C GLU A 198 -18.16 -20.41 0.14
N LEU A 199 -17.40 -19.95 -0.85
CA LEU A 199 -16.02 -19.46 -0.66
C LEU A 199 -15.95 -18.21 0.24
N GLU A 200 -16.88 -17.26 0.08
CA GLU A 200 -17.01 -16.10 0.95
C GLU A 200 -17.34 -16.50 2.40
N ALA A 201 -18.27 -17.44 2.58
CA ALA A 201 -18.63 -17.95 3.90
C ALA A 201 -17.44 -18.65 4.59
N MET A 202 -16.71 -19.49 3.85
CA MET A 202 -15.52 -20.18 4.33
C MET A 202 -14.39 -19.19 4.68
N ASN A 203 -14.17 -18.17 3.85
CA ASN A 203 -13.19 -17.13 4.15
C ASN A 203 -13.51 -16.38 5.45
N LYS A 204 -14.79 -16.06 5.67
CA LYS A 204 -15.25 -15.43 6.91
C LYS A 204 -15.01 -16.32 8.12
N GLU A 205 -15.32 -17.62 8.03
CA GLU A 205 -15.10 -18.60 9.09
C GLU A 205 -13.62 -18.75 9.43
N HIS A 206 -12.77 -18.91 8.40
CA HIS A 206 -11.34 -19.15 8.55
C HIS A 206 -10.50 -17.87 8.66
N ARG A 207 -11.13 -16.68 8.63
CA ARG A 207 -10.50 -15.34 8.67
C ARG A 207 -9.48 -15.10 7.54
N GLN A 208 -9.67 -15.77 6.42
CA GLN A 208 -8.86 -15.62 5.22
C GLN A 208 -9.37 -14.47 4.34
N ALA A 209 -8.54 -14.04 3.38
CA ALA A 209 -9.02 -13.20 2.30
C ALA A 209 -9.37 -14.04 1.08
N GLY A 210 -10.34 -13.51 0.37
CA GLY A 210 -10.63 -13.82 -1.00
C GLY A 210 -11.67 -12.85 -1.51
N VAL A 211 -11.91 -12.86 -2.82
CA VAL A 211 -12.97 -12.06 -3.43
C VAL A 211 -13.33 -12.64 -4.79
N LYS A 212 -14.58 -12.47 -5.20
CA LYS A 212 -15.01 -12.70 -6.58
C LYS A 212 -14.30 -11.72 -7.52
N ALA A 213 -13.90 -12.18 -8.70
CA ALA A 213 -13.56 -11.28 -9.79
C ALA A 213 -14.85 -10.76 -10.43
N PHE A 214 -15.06 -9.45 -10.34
CA PHE A 214 -16.21 -8.78 -10.93
C PHE A 214 -15.82 -8.20 -12.29
N LYS A 215 -16.80 -8.08 -13.18
CA LYS A 215 -16.70 -7.06 -14.23
C LYS A 215 -16.90 -5.70 -13.57
N HIS A 216 -16.21 -4.67 -14.07
CA HIS A 216 -16.40 -3.28 -13.64
C HIS A 216 -17.89 -2.91 -13.48
N THR A 217 -18.70 -3.16 -14.52
CA THR A 217 -20.14 -2.86 -14.55
C THR A 217 -20.94 -3.54 -13.46
N ASP A 218 -20.49 -4.72 -13.01
CA ASP A 218 -21.17 -5.47 -11.97
C ASP A 218 -20.75 -4.94 -10.61
N PHE A 219 -19.45 -4.67 -10.42
CA PHE A 219 -18.92 -4.12 -9.18
C PHE A 219 -19.54 -2.77 -8.83
N VAL A 220 -19.59 -1.82 -9.78
CA VAL A 220 -20.15 -0.48 -9.53
C VAL A 220 -21.63 -0.50 -9.11
N ASN A 221 -22.32 -1.61 -9.36
CA ASN A 221 -23.72 -1.79 -8.98
C ASN A 221 -23.91 -2.46 -7.61
N THR A 222 -22.86 -3.06 -7.04
CA THR A 222 -22.87 -3.62 -5.68
C THR A 222 -23.02 -2.50 -4.62
N PRO A 223 -23.53 -2.81 -3.41
CA PRO A 223 -23.57 -1.84 -2.33
C PRO A 223 -22.19 -1.25 -2.02
N HIS A 224 -21.16 -2.09 -1.87
CA HIS A 224 -19.81 -1.62 -1.59
C HIS A 224 -19.22 -0.79 -2.74
N GLY A 225 -19.39 -1.20 -4.00
CA GLY A 225 -18.89 -0.44 -5.16
C GLY A 225 -19.51 0.95 -5.26
N LYS A 226 -20.82 1.09 -4.99
CA LYS A 226 -21.49 2.40 -4.94
C LYS A 226 -20.94 3.29 -3.84
N THR A 227 -20.74 2.74 -2.64
CA THR A 227 -20.14 3.48 -1.51
C THR A 227 -18.72 3.91 -1.83
N ASN A 228 -17.86 2.98 -2.25
CA ASN A 228 -16.44 3.24 -2.47
C ASN A 228 -16.20 4.25 -3.61
N LEU A 229 -16.97 4.19 -4.70
CA LEU A 229 -16.88 5.16 -5.81
C LEU A 229 -17.33 6.58 -5.44
N ALA A 230 -18.10 6.74 -4.37
CA ALA A 230 -18.51 8.05 -3.87
C ALA A 230 -17.45 8.70 -2.95
N LEU A 231 -16.43 7.94 -2.54
CA LEU A 231 -15.38 8.40 -1.65
C LEU A 231 -14.12 8.79 -2.43
N PRO A 232 -13.37 9.79 -1.95
CA PRO A 232 -12.08 10.11 -2.52
C PRO A 232 -11.07 8.98 -2.22
N PRO A 233 -10.00 8.85 -3.02
CA PRO A 233 -8.94 7.85 -2.78
C PRO A 233 -8.26 7.95 -1.41
N TRP A 234 -8.26 9.12 -0.78
CA TRP A 234 -7.85 9.36 0.60
C TRP A 234 -8.62 10.55 1.19
N SER A 235 -8.67 10.64 2.51
CA SER A 235 -9.23 11.78 3.23
C SER A 235 -8.33 12.19 4.40
N VAL A 236 -8.46 13.45 4.85
CA VAL A 236 -7.78 13.97 6.03
C VAL A 236 -8.81 14.53 6.99
N GLU A 237 -8.73 14.13 8.27
CA GLU A 237 -9.58 14.63 9.34
C GLU A 237 -8.77 15.07 10.56
N SER A 238 -9.33 15.98 11.36
CA SER A 238 -8.70 16.45 12.59
C SER A 238 -9.08 15.51 13.74
N LEU A 239 -8.10 14.81 14.31
CA LEU A 239 -8.34 13.94 15.48
C LEU A 239 -8.66 14.75 16.74
N GLU A 240 -8.04 15.92 16.88
CA GLU A 240 -8.29 16.91 17.93
C GLU A 240 -7.82 18.30 17.45
N SER A 241 -8.14 19.37 18.18
CA SER A 241 -7.86 20.77 17.78
C SER A 241 -7.24 21.64 18.88
N SER A 242 -6.92 21.03 20.02
CA SER A 242 -6.33 21.70 21.19
C SER A 242 -4.80 21.82 21.11
N THR A 243 -4.13 20.88 20.44
CA THR A 243 -2.68 20.91 20.30
C THR A 243 -2.26 21.96 19.27
N PRO A 244 -1.30 22.84 19.57
CA PRO A 244 -0.86 23.86 18.63
C PRO A 244 -0.18 23.26 17.40
N LYS A 245 -0.34 23.95 16.27
CA LYS A 245 0.41 23.64 15.03
C LYS A 245 1.91 23.70 15.31
N THR A 246 2.63 22.66 14.92
CA THR A 246 4.09 22.58 15.10
C THR A 246 4.78 22.86 13.77
N PRO A 247 5.72 23.82 13.69
CA PRO A 247 6.49 24.03 12.48
C PRO A 247 7.39 22.83 12.18
N LEU A 248 7.72 22.61 10.91
CA LEU A 248 8.70 21.58 10.55
C LEU A 248 10.06 21.87 11.21
N PRO A 249 10.79 20.84 11.68
CA PRO A 249 12.10 21.02 12.28
C PRO A 249 13.09 21.62 11.27
N ARG A 250 13.81 22.66 11.70
CA ARG A 250 14.95 23.20 10.94
C ARG A 250 16.20 22.41 11.29
N THR A 251 16.75 21.68 10.33
CA THR A 251 17.98 20.92 10.52
C THR A 251 19.07 21.39 9.57
N GLN A 252 20.34 21.09 9.88
CA GLN A 252 21.46 21.35 8.97
C GLN A 252 21.43 20.46 7.72
N LYS A 253 20.60 19.42 7.70
CA LYS A 253 20.40 18.54 6.55
C LYS A 253 19.36 19.19 5.62
N ASN A 254 19.75 19.51 4.39
CA ASN A 254 18.91 20.16 3.38
C ASN A 254 17.84 19.21 2.77
N ARG A 255 17.21 18.33 3.56
CA ARG A 255 16.14 17.42 3.10
C ARG A 255 14.83 17.81 3.78
N LEU A 256 13.74 17.76 3.00
CA LEU A 256 12.44 18.34 3.35
C LEU A 256 11.87 17.89 4.70
N LEU A 257 12.01 16.61 5.02
CA LEU A 257 11.46 16.01 6.24
C LEU A 257 12.55 15.68 7.27
N SER A 258 13.72 16.32 7.18
CA SER A 258 14.78 16.09 8.15
C SER A 258 14.31 16.41 9.57
N GLY A 259 14.58 15.49 10.51
CA GLY A 259 14.17 15.63 11.90
C GLY A 259 12.72 15.22 12.19
N ILE A 260 11.95 14.84 11.16
CA ILE A 260 10.63 14.20 11.34
C ILE A 260 10.84 12.73 11.68
N LYS A 261 10.24 12.29 12.79
CA LYS A 261 10.28 10.91 13.25
C LYS A 261 9.01 10.16 12.85
N VAL A 262 9.18 9.05 12.14
CA VAL A 262 8.08 8.22 11.64
C VAL A 262 8.13 6.84 12.26
N LEU A 263 7.01 6.41 12.84
CA LEU A 263 6.83 5.05 13.34
C LEU A 263 5.90 4.29 12.40
N GLU A 264 6.44 3.27 11.72
CA GLU A 264 5.72 2.45 10.75
C GLU A 264 5.32 1.10 11.35
N LEU A 265 4.02 0.81 11.35
CA LEU A 265 3.41 -0.46 11.73
C LEU A 265 2.74 -1.14 10.52
N CYS A 266 3.51 -1.32 9.45
CA CYS A 266 3.00 -1.83 8.18
C CYS A 266 3.75 -3.11 7.74
N ARG A 267 3.10 -3.93 6.94
CA ARG A 267 3.67 -5.15 6.32
C ARG A 267 3.47 -5.10 4.81
N ILE A 268 4.13 -5.98 4.07
CA ILE A 268 3.96 -6.11 2.62
C ILE A 268 4.49 -4.89 1.84
N ILE A 269 3.63 -4.08 1.22
CA ILE A 269 4.04 -3.10 0.19
C ILE A 269 3.44 -1.71 0.41
N ALA A 270 2.11 -1.57 0.53
CA ALA A 270 1.44 -0.27 0.52
C ALA A 270 1.97 0.68 1.61
N GLY A 271 1.77 0.35 2.88
CA GLY A 271 2.36 1.11 4.00
C GLY A 271 3.89 1.27 3.92
N PRO A 272 4.69 0.22 3.66
CA PRO A 272 6.13 0.37 3.48
C PRO A 272 6.55 1.33 2.37
N VAL A 273 5.80 1.45 1.27
CA VAL A 273 6.10 2.43 0.21
C VAL A 273 5.85 3.85 0.70
N ILE A 274 4.75 4.11 1.43
CA ILE A 274 4.43 5.43 2.02
C ILE A 274 5.63 5.93 2.82
N THR A 275 6.10 5.13 3.77
CA THR A 275 7.15 5.54 4.69
C THR A 275 8.54 5.49 4.06
N ARG A 276 8.76 4.70 3.00
CA ARG A 276 9.99 4.76 2.21
C ARG A 276 10.11 6.13 1.54
N ILE A 277 9.02 6.62 0.95
CA ILE A 277 8.98 7.96 0.34
C ILE A 277 9.29 9.03 1.41
N LEU A 278 8.74 8.91 2.63
CA LEU A 278 9.08 9.83 3.73
C LEU A 278 10.59 9.79 4.06
N GLY A 279 11.19 8.60 4.09
CA GLY A 279 12.64 8.41 4.27
C GLY A 279 13.47 9.01 3.13
N GLU A 280 13.01 8.92 1.88
CA GLU A 280 13.64 9.55 0.70
C GLU A 280 13.64 11.09 0.82
N TYR A 281 12.62 11.67 1.46
CA TYR A 281 12.55 13.08 1.84
C TYR A 281 13.34 13.43 3.12
N GLY A 282 13.98 12.47 3.77
CA GLY A 282 14.89 12.67 4.90
C GLY A 282 14.30 12.43 6.29
N ALA A 283 13.09 11.88 6.40
CA ALA A 283 12.52 11.51 7.68
C ALA A 283 13.29 10.34 8.32
N ASP A 284 13.36 10.33 9.66
CA ASP A 284 13.91 9.23 10.44
C ASP A 284 12.80 8.18 10.64
N VAL A 285 12.83 7.13 9.82
CA VAL A 285 11.78 6.10 9.79
C VAL A 285 12.21 4.87 10.58
N LEU A 286 11.41 4.50 11.59
CA LEU A 286 11.52 3.24 12.31
C LEU A 286 10.31 2.36 12.00
N LYS A 287 10.55 1.25 11.32
CA LYS A 287 9.58 0.17 11.14
C LYS A 287 9.56 -0.72 12.37
N VAL A 288 8.38 -0.90 12.95
CA VAL A 288 8.14 -1.81 14.07
C VAL A 288 7.23 -2.93 13.63
N THR A 289 7.72 -4.17 13.76
CA THR A 289 6.94 -5.40 13.57
C THR A 289 6.96 -6.26 14.82
N SER A 290 6.11 -7.28 14.90
CA SER A 290 6.21 -8.29 15.96
C SER A 290 7.04 -9.47 15.49
N PRO A 291 7.87 -10.08 16.36
CA PRO A 291 8.67 -11.27 16.01
C PRO A 291 7.80 -12.49 15.66
N HIS A 292 6.49 -12.42 15.92
CA HIS A 292 5.53 -13.50 15.67
C HIS A 292 4.64 -13.25 14.45
N LEU A 293 4.85 -12.16 13.70
CA LEU A 293 4.10 -11.87 12.49
C LEU A 293 4.89 -12.26 11.26
N SER A 294 4.34 -13.21 10.49
CA SER A 294 4.89 -13.61 9.20
C SER A 294 4.91 -12.42 8.22
N ASP A 295 5.85 -12.34 7.30
CA ASP A 295 5.84 -11.38 6.19
C ASP A 295 6.56 -12.00 5.00
N VAL A 296 6.48 -11.37 3.84
CA VAL A 296 7.16 -11.83 2.63
C VAL A 296 8.61 -11.33 2.64
N PRO A 297 9.63 -12.20 2.82
CA PRO A 297 10.98 -11.75 3.11
C PRO A 297 11.58 -10.86 2.02
N PHE A 298 11.30 -11.19 0.76
CA PHE A 298 11.90 -10.52 -0.38
C PHE A 298 11.35 -9.10 -0.65
N PHE A 299 10.26 -8.66 0.01
CA PHE A 299 9.83 -7.25 -0.01
C PHE A 299 10.69 -6.35 0.89
N GLN A 300 11.55 -6.92 1.73
CA GLN A 300 12.50 -6.11 2.51
C GLN A 300 13.56 -5.46 1.61
N VAL A 301 13.81 -6.01 0.41
CA VAL A 301 14.83 -5.50 -0.52
C VAL A 301 14.52 -4.08 -0.98
N ASP A 302 13.25 -3.75 -1.22
CA ASP A 302 12.81 -2.42 -1.65
C ASP A 302 12.04 -1.66 -0.57
N GLY A 303 11.25 -2.36 0.25
CA GLY A 303 10.35 -1.77 1.24
C GLY A 303 11.06 -1.17 2.45
N ASN A 304 12.29 -1.58 2.75
CA ASN A 304 13.05 -1.10 3.91
C ASN A 304 14.17 -0.10 3.57
N MET A 305 14.32 0.29 2.30
CA MET A 305 15.35 1.23 1.88
C MET A 305 15.23 2.57 2.63
N GLY A 306 16.33 3.02 3.24
CA GLY A 306 16.38 4.28 3.98
C GLY A 306 15.73 4.25 5.37
N LYS A 307 15.38 3.06 5.90
CA LYS A 307 14.71 2.90 7.19
C LYS A 307 15.54 2.11 8.18
N HIS A 308 15.20 2.25 9.46
CA HIS A 308 15.53 1.30 10.51
C HIS A 308 14.35 0.34 10.72
N ALA A 309 14.62 -0.89 11.14
CA ALA A 309 13.59 -1.88 11.47
C ALA A 309 13.91 -2.55 12.80
N ALA A 310 12.88 -2.76 13.63
CA ALA A 310 12.97 -3.42 14.92
C ALA A 310 11.76 -4.31 15.18
N ASP A 311 11.98 -5.35 15.99
CA ASP A 311 10.91 -6.17 16.52
C ASP A 311 10.48 -5.68 17.90
N VAL A 312 9.18 -5.43 18.06
CA VAL A 312 8.55 -5.10 19.35
C VAL A 312 7.26 -5.89 19.47
N ASP A 313 7.18 -6.78 20.48
CA ASP A 313 5.94 -7.51 20.75
C ASP A 313 5.01 -6.72 21.68
N LEU A 314 4.06 -6.01 21.07
CA LEU A 314 3.04 -5.21 21.75
C LEU A 314 2.05 -6.05 22.60
N LYS A 315 2.16 -7.38 22.59
CA LYS A 315 1.39 -8.26 23.49
C LYS A 315 2.10 -8.51 24.83
N THR A 316 3.35 -8.10 24.96
CA THR A 316 4.13 -8.23 26.20
C THR A 316 4.20 -6.90 26.94
N PRO A 317 4.27 -6.90 28.29
CA PRO A 317 4.47 -5.67 29.06
C PRO A 317 5.73 -4.89 28.61
N GLN A 318 6.83 -5.60 28.36
CA GLN A 318 8.11 -5.00 27.96
C GLN A 318 8.03 -4.35 26.57
N GLY A 319 7.41 -5.03 25.60
CA GLY A 319 7.25 -4.47 24.26
C GLY A 319 6.33 -3.24 24.27
N ARG A 320 5.29 -3.23 25.10
CA ARG A 320 4.43 -2.04 25.27
C ARG A 320 5.18 -0.86 25.89
N MET A 321 5.99 -1.10 26.92
CA MET A 321 6.83 -0.05 27.52
C MET A 321 7.78 0.57 26.48
N LEU A 322 8.50 -0.27 25.73
CA LEU A 322 9.40 0.22 24.67
C LEU A 322 8.65 1.00 23.58
N PHE A 323 7.47 0.53 23.18
CA PHE A 323 6.66 1.23 22.19
C PHE A 323 6.15 2.58 22.70
N GLU A 324 5.77 2.66 23.96
CA GLU A 324 5.35 3.91 24.59
C GLU A 324 6.49 4.92 24.67
N GLU A 325 7.73 4.49 24.94
CA GLU A 325 8.93 5.34 24.84
C GLU A 325 9.13 5.90 23.43
N LEU A 326 8.94 5.07 22.39
CA LEU A 326 9.03 5.52 21.00
C LEU A 326 7.95 6.55 20.65
N LEU A 327 6.75 6.40 21.22
CA LEU A 327 5.63 7.31 20.98
C LEU A 327 5.84 8.70 21.60
N GLU A 328 6.70 8.86 22.60
CA GLU A 328 6.90 10.15 23.28
C GLU A 328 7.32 11.27 22.31
N ASP A 329 8.15 10.95 21.32
CA ASP A 329 8.70 11.93 20.36
C ASP A 329 8.41 11.61 18.90
N VAL A 330 7.49 10.69 18.61
CA VAL A 330 7.07 10.42 17.21
C VAL A 330 6.30 11.60 16.63
N ASP A 331 6.48 11.92 15.35
CA ASP A 331 5.69 12.94 14.65
C ASP A 331 4.59 12.32 13.78
N VAL A 332 4.89 11.18 13.16
CA VAL A 332 4.00 10.46 12.25
C VAL A 332 3.90 9.00 12.66
N VAL A 333 2.69 8.48 12.83
CA VAL A 333 2.42 7.05 12.99
C VAL A 333 1.69 6.55 11.74
N VAL A 334 2.22 5.49 11.12
CA VAL A 334 1.60 4.86 9.95
C VAL A 334 1.21 3.43 10.30
N ASP A 335 -0.07 3.08 10.17
CA ASP A 335 -0.61 1.75 10.43
C ASP A 335 -1.21 1.15 9.15
N GLY A 336 -0.84 -0.10 8.84
CA GLY A 336 -1.40 -0.87 7.73
C GLY A 336 -2.16 -2.12 8.19
N TYR A 337 -2.50 -2.22 9.47
CA TYR A 337 -3.32 -3.31 9.98
C TYR A 337 -4.81 -3.11 9.65
N ARG A 338 -5.58 -4.20 9.78
CA ARG A 338 -7.03 -4.17 9.58
C ARG A 338 -7.67 -3.13 10.53
N PRO A 339 -8.78 -2.48 10.12
CA PRO A 339 -9.49 -1.54 10.97
C PRO A 339 -9.73 -2.07 12.40
N GLY A 340 -9.40 -1.23 13.38
CA GLY A 340 -9.53 -1.53 14.81
C GLY A 340 -8.47 -2.47 15.40
N ALA A 341 -7.51 -2.97 14.62
CA ALA A 341 -6.43 -3.80 15.16
C ALA A 341 -5.51 -3.01 16.11
N PHE A 342 -5.14 -1.79 15.71
CA PHE A 342 -4.28 -0.93 16.52
C PHE A 342 -5.02 -0.37 17.75
N ASP A 343 -6.32 -0.10 17.63
CA ASP A 343 -7.20 0.23 18.77
C ASP A 343 -7.24 -0.86 19.83
N LYS A 344 -7.33 -2.14 19.43
CA LYS A 344 -7.32 -3.28 20.37
C LYS A 344 -6.00 -3.41 21.13
N LEU A 345 -4.90 -2.87 20.61
CA LEU A 345 -3.62 -2.77 21.30
C LEU A 345 -3.53 -1.54 22.23
N GLY A 346 -4.52 -0.65 22.16
CA GLY A 346 -4.61 0.56 22.97
C GLY A 346 -3.91 1.78 22.36
N TYR A 347 -3.62 1.76 21.05
CA TYR A 347 -2.84 2.81 20.38
C TYR A 347 -3.53 3.43 19.17
N GLY A 348 -4.84 3.21 19.01
CA GLY A 348 -5.62 3.79 17.91
C GLY A 348 -5.73 5.32 17.95
N PRO A 349 -6.42 5.92 16.96
CA PRO A 349 -6.41 7.37 16.71
C PRO A 349 -6.73 8.22 17.94
N LYS A 350 -7.75 7.82 18.72
CA LYS A 350 -8.13 8.51 19.95
C LYS A 350 -7.00 8.56 20.98
N LYS A 351 -6.24 7.48 21.11
CA LYS A 351 -5.11 7.40 22.07
C LYS A 351 -3.92 8.21 21.61
N LEU A 352 -3.65 8.25 20.31
CA LEU A 352 -2.64 9.15 19.75
C LEU A 352 -3.02 10.63 19.93
N ALA A 353 -4.30 10.98 19.79
CA ALA A 353 -4.80 12.33 20.04
C ALA A 353 -4.66 12.73 21.53
N GLU A 354 -5.04 11.84 22.46
CA GLU A 354 -4.82 12.05 23.90
C GLU A 354 -3.33 12.24 24.24
N LEU A 355 -2.45 11.46 23.62
CA LEU A 355 -1.00 11.60 23.76
C LEU A 355 -0.50 12.95 23.23
N ALA A 356 -0.93 13.35 22.02
CA ALA A 356 -0.56 14.63 21.41
C ALA A 356 -0.95 15.82 22.30
N ALA A 357 -2.18 15.82 22.82
CA ALA A 357 -2.66 16.85 23.74
C ALA A 357 -1.85 16.88 25.04
N LYS A 358 -1.55 15.70 25.62
CA LYS A 358 -0.76 15.58 26.86
C LYS A 358 0.66 16.13 26.70
N ARG A 359 1.32 15.88 25.56
CA ARG A 359 2.71 16.31 25.31
C ARG A 359 2.80 17.73 24.70
N GLY A 360 1.68 18.31 24.27
CA GLY A 360 1.62 19.63 23.65
C GLY A 360 2.25 19.70 22.25
N LYS A 361 2.34 18.57 21.54
CA LYS A 361 2.93 18.45 20.18
C LYS A 361 2.06 17.52 19.34
N GLY A 362 1.61 18.00 18.18
CA GLY A 362 0.67 17.29 17.32
C GLY A 362 1.22 15.94 16.81
N ILE A 363 0.33 15.05 16.37
CA ILE A 363 0.67 13.78 15.70
C ILE A 363 -0.10 13.71 14.38
N VAL A 364 0.58 13.24 13.33
CA VAL A 364 -0.08 12.77 12.11
C VAL A 364 -0.26 11.26 12.21
N TYR A 365 -1.51 10.79 12.13
CA TYR A 365 -1.82 9.37 12.02
C TYR A 365 -2.25 9.07 10.59
N VAL A 366 -1.60 8.11 9.96
CA VAL A 366 -1.94 7.61 8.63
C VAL A 366 -2.37 6.16 8.76
N ASN A 367 -3.55 5.85 8.26
CA ASN A 367 -4.00 4.48 8.11
C ASN A 367 -4.29 4.19 6.64
N GLU A 368 -3.94 2.99 6.21
CA GLU A 368 -4.26 2.47 4.88
C GLU A 368 -4.92 1.10 5.03
N ASN A 369 -5.89 0.81 4.16
CA ASN A 369 -6.52 -0.49 4.08
C ASN A 369 -6.98 -0.79 2.64
N CYS A 370 -7.43 -2.02 2.41
CA CYS A 370 -7.73 -2.52 1.06
C CYS A 370 -9.09 -2.05 0.49
N PHE A 371 -10.10 -1.85 1.32
CA PHE A 371 -11.50 -1.69 0.88
C PHE A 371 -12.11 -0.33 1.23
N GLY A 372 -11.33 0.59 1.80
CA GLY A 372 -11.82 1.84 2.35
C GLY A 372 -12.45 1.66 3.74
N TYR A 373 -12.93 2.78 4.29
CA TYR A 373 -13.44 2.87 5.66
C TYR A 373 -14.96 2.73 5.76
N GLU A 374 -15.65 2.60 4.62
CA GLU A 374 -17.09 2.52 4.56
C GLU A 374 -17.58 1.34 3.70
N GLY A 375 -18.84 0.97 3.92
CA GLY A 375 -19.50 -0.12 3.22
C GLY A 375 -19.19 -1.51 3.78
N GLU A 376 -19.88 -2.52 3.24
CA GLU A 376 -19.91 -3.88 3.80
C GLU A 376 -18.57 -4.63 3.77
N TRP A 377 -17.57 -4.13 3.03
CA TRP A 377 -16.25 -4.75 2.92
C TRP A 377 -15.16 -4.05 3.75
N ALA A 378 -15.47 -2.95 4.45
CA ALA A 378 -14.48 -2.14 5.17
C ALA A 378 -13.65 -2.94 6.19
N ASP A 379 -14.26 -3.92 6.87
CA ASP A 379 -13.59 -4.72 7.89
C ASP A 379 -12.82 -5.95 7.33
N ARG A 380 -12.86 -6.17 6.01
CA ARG A 380 -12.23 -7.34 5.38
C ARG A 380 -10.71 -7.17 5.31
N ALA A 381 -10.00 -8.30 5.38
CA ALA A 381 -8.62 -8.31 4.92
C ALA A 381 -8.58 -8.14 3.42
N GLY A 382 -7.54 -7.50 2.93
CA GLY A 382 -7.24 -7.50 1.52
C GLY A 382 -5.77 -7.26 1.23
N TRP A 383 -5.47 -7.44 -0.05
CA TRP A 383 -4.17 -7.31 -0.67
C TRP A 383 -4.40 -6.72 -2.06
N GLN A 384 -3.35 -6.22 -2.70
CA GLN A 384 -3.51 -5.62 -4.03
C GLN A 384 -4.20 -6.57 -5.03
N GLN A 385 -3.81 -7.85 -5.08
CA GLN A 385 -4.45 -8.80 -6.00
C GLN A 385 -5.94 -9.02 -5.72
N ILE A 386 -6.36 -8.84 -4.45
CA ILE A 386 -7.76 -8.85 -4.04
C ILE A 386 -8.45 -7.55 -4.48
N ALA A 387 -7.83 -6.39 -4.28
CA ALA A 387 -8.35 -5.09 -4.71
C ALA A 387 -8.49 -4.96 -6.24
N ASP A 388 -7.74 -5.74 -7.01
CA ASP A 388 -7.75 -5.71 -8.47
C ASP A 388 -8.87 -6.57 -9.08
N CYS A 389 -9.42 -7.51 -8.32
CA CYS A 389 -10.53 -8.36 -8.76
C CYS A 389 -11.89 -7.65 -8.90
N PRO A 390 -12.27 -6.69 -8.04
CA PRO A 390 -13.52 -5.94 -8.18
C PRO A 390 -13.34 -4.64 -8.98
N ARG A 391 -12.71 -4.67 -10.17
CA ARG A 391 -12.46 -3.44 -10.95
C ARG A 391 -12.76 -3.53 -12.43
#